data_AF-A0A9W4GAC6-F1
#
_entry.id   AF-A0A9W4GAC6-F1
#
_cell.length_a   1.000
_cell.length_b   1.000
_cell.length_c   1.000
_cell.angle_alpha   90.00
_cell.angle_beta   90.00
_cell.angle_gamma   90.00
#
_symmetry.space_group_name_H-M   'P 1'
#
loop_
_entity.id
_entity.type
_entity.pdbx_description
1 polymer ?
#
loop_
_entity_poly.entity_id
_entity_poly.type
_entity_poly.pdbx_seq_one_letter_code
_entity_poly.pdbx_strand_id
1 'polypeptide(L)'
;MLDLLLVSGLIEARSHERLGLLSQSCPDPELAKFYRGLMASEARHYGIYWGLATTYFELEIVTKRLEELATVESELLSTLYPEPRIHS
;
A
#
# COMPACT_ATOMS: atom_id res chain seq x y z
N MET A 1 -7.18 -17.06 -1.26
CA MET A 1 -7.08 -16.20 -2.46
C MET A 1 -7.48 -14.76 -2.16
N LEU A 2 -8.66 -14.50 -1.55
CA LEU A 2 -9.05 -13.15 -1.13
C LEU A 2 -7.99 -12.43 -0.28
N ASP A 3 -7.56 -13.05 0.83
CA ASP A 3 -6.56 -12.44 1.73
C ASP A 3 -5.24 -12.08 1.03
N LEU A 4 -4.79 -12.90 0.08
CA LEU A 4 -3.59 -12.59 -0.70
C LEU A 4 -3.76 -11.32 -1.53
N LEU A 5 -4.92 -11.16 -2.19
CA LEU A 5 -5.21 -9.96 -2.97
C LEU A 5 -5.30 -8.72 -2.07
N LEU A 6 -5.97 -8.81 -0.93
CA LEU A 6 -6.14 -7.68 -0.03
C LEU A 6 -4.84 -7.27 0.68
N VAL A 7 -4.05 -8.24 1.13
CA VAL A 7 -2.72 -7.97 1.72
C VAL A 7 -1.80 -7.33 0.68
N SER A 8 -1.75 -7.86 -0.54
CA SER A 8 -0.98 -7.22 -1.61
C SER A 8 -1.48 -5.81 -1.90
N GLY A 9 -2.80 -5.60 -1.96
CA GLY A 9 -3.39 -4.27 -2.14
C GLY A 9 -2.99 -3.27 -1.03
N LEU A 10 -2.99 -3.71 0.23
CA LEU A 10 -2.58 -2.88 1.37
C LEU A 10 -1.09 -2.54 1.33
N ILE A 11 -0.23 -3.50 0.98
CA ILE A 11 1.22 -3.26 0.83
C ILE A 11 1.49 -2.19 -0.24
N GLU A 12 0.87 -2.32 -1.41
CA GLU A 12 1.00 -1.34 -2.51
C GLU A 12 0.42 0.03 -2.11
N ALA A 13 -0.71 0.07 -1.40
CA ALA A 13 -1.29 1.32 -0.90
C ALA A 13 -0.36 2.04 0.10
N ARG A 14 0.30 1.29 1.00
CA ARG A 14 1.27 1.86 1.94
C ARG A 14 2.55 2.31 1.22
N SER A 15 3.01 1.53 0.23
CA SER A 15 4.13 1.93 -0.63
C SER A 15 3.83 3.23 -1.37
N HIS A 16 2.64 3.36 -1.95
CA HIS A 16 2.17 4.58 -2.62
C HIS A 16 2.27 5.80 -1.69
N GLU A 17 1.70 5.70 -0.48
CA GLU A 17 1.73 6.79 0.50
C GLU A 17 3.16 7.19 0.86
N ARG A 18 3.99 6.22 1.27
CA ARG A 18 5.35 6.50 1.75
C ARG A 18 6.28 6.99 0.65
N LEU A 19 6.20 6.43 -0.55
CA LEU A 19 6.96 6.92 -1.71
C LEU A 19 6.49 8.34 -2.11
N GLY A 20 5.20 8.64 -1.94
CA GLY A 20 4.65 9.98 -2.11
C GLY A 20 5.29 10.98 -1.14
N LEU A 21 5.37 10.64 0.14
CA LEU A 21 6.03 11.46 1.16
C LEU A 21 7.53 11.64 0.85
N LEU A 22 8.24 10.56 0.52
CA LEU A 22 9.64 10.63 0.12
C LEU A 22 9.84 11.54 -1.10
N SER A 23 8.96 11.47 -2.11
CA SER A 23 9.05 12.34 -3.29
C SER A 23 8.84 13.83 -2.98
N GLN A 24 8.16 14.16 -1.89
CA GLN A 24 7.91 15.54 -1.47
C GLN A 24 9.00 16.09 -0.56
N SER A 25 9.60 15.24 0.26
CA SER A 25 10.60 15.64 1.27
C SER A 25 12.05 15.38 0.84
N CYS A 26 12.29 14.64 -0.25
CA CYS A 26 13.64 14.34 -0.71
C CYS A 26 14.33 15.60 -1.27
N PRO A 27 15.53 15.96 -0.76
CA PRO A 27 16.26 17.14 -1.21
C PRO A 27 16.93 16.96 -2.59
N ASP A 28 17.15 15.72 -3.01
CA ASP A 28 17.69 15.38 -4.32
C ASP A 28 16.55 15.36 -5.37
N PRO A 29 16.56 16.27 -6.37
CA PRO A 29 15.48 16.38 -7.34
C PRO A 29 15.30 15.14 -8.24
N GLU A 30 16.40 14.47 -8.61
CA GLU A 30 16.33 13.28 -9.47
C GLU A 30 15.77 12.10 -8.69
N LEU A 31 16.18 11.94 -7.43
CA LEU A 31 15.65 10.91 -6.55
C LEU A 31 14.17 11.18 -6.18
N ALA A 32 13.80 12.43 -5.94
CA ALA A 32 12.41 12.83 -5.71
C ALA A 32 11.51 12.49 -6.92
N LYS A 33 12.00 12.77 -8.13
CA LYS A 33 11.30 12.42 -9.38
C LYS A 33 11.18 10.90 -9.55
N PHE A 34 12.22 10.15 -9.21
CA PHE A 34 12.18 8.69 -9.20
C PHE A 34 11.11 8.13 -8.26
N TYR A 35 11.08 8.59 -7.00
CA TYR A 35 10.04 8.17 -6.04
C TYR A 35 8.63 8.53 -6.48
N ARG A 36 8.44 9.70 -7.10
CA ARG A 36 7.14 10.08 -7.69
C ARG A 36 6.70 9.13 -8.80
N GLY A 37 7.65 8.67 -9.62
CA GLY A 37 7.39 7.67 -10.66
C GLY A 37 6.93 6.34 -10.07
N LEU A 38 7.62 5.85 -9.03
CA LEU A 38 7.23 4.64 -8.30
C LEU A 38 5.87 4.80 -7.61
N MET A 39 5.64 5.90 -6.90
CA MET A 39 4.35 6.20 -6.29
C MET A 39 3.19 6.05 -7.29
N ALA A 40 3.39 6.50 -8.54
CA ALA A 40 2.38 6.38 -9.59
C ALA A 40 2.15 4.94 -10.06
N SER A 41 3.16 4.04 -10.01
CA SER A 41 2.95 2.61 -10.29
C SER A 41 2.16 1.92 -9.19
N GLU A 42 2.50 2.17 -7.93
CA GLU A 42 1.80 1.58 -6.78
C GLU A 42 0.30 1.90 -6.81
N ALA A 43 -0.06 3.12 -7.25
CA ALA A 43 -1.46 3.53 -7.42
C ALA A 43 -2.27 2.61 -8.34
N ARG A 44 -1.63 2.15 -9.42
CA ARG A 44 -2.24 1.21 -10.37
C ARG A 44 -2.28 -0.20 -9.79
N HIS A 45 -1.24 -0.61 -9.08
CA HIS A 45 -1.14 -1.95 -8.52
C HIS A 45 -2.19 -2.22 -7.44
N TYR A 46 -2.37 -1.32 -6.45
CA TYR A 46 -3.43 -1.54 -5.46
C TYR A 46 -4.82 -1.54 -6.11
N GLY A 47 -5.02 -0.73 -7.15
CA GLY A 47 -6.26 -0.71 -7.93
C GLY A 47 -6.53 -2.03 -8.65
N ILE A 48 -5.49 -2.68 -9.20
CA ILE A 48 -5.59 -4.02 -9.80
C ILE A 48 -5.99 -5.05 -8.75
N TYR A 49 -5.32 -5.08 -7.59
CA TYR A 49 -5.65 -6.04 -6.53
C TYR A 49 -7.07 -5.87 -6.01
N TRP A 50 -7.52 -4.63 -5.80
CA TRP A 50 -8.91 -4.33 -5.47
C TRP A 50 -9.87 -4.85 -6.55
N GLY A 51 -9.62 -4.50 -7.82
CA GLY A 51 -10.43 -4.92 -8.94
C GLY A 51 -10.57 -6.44 -9.04
N LEU A 52 -9.47 -7.17 -8.89
CA LEU A 52 -9.46 -8.63 -8.84
C LEU A 52 -10.27 -9.15 -7.65
N ALA A 53 -10.08 -8.60 -6.45
CA ALA A 53 -10.83 -9.03 -5.26
C ALA A 53 -12.34 -8.85 -5.47
N THR A 54 -12.79 -7.69 -5.97
CA THR A 54 -14.21 -7.41 -6.22
C THR A 54 -14.78 -8.11 -7.47
N THR A 55 -13.91 -8.66 -8.33
CA THR A 55 -14.35 -9.47 -9.49
C THR A 55 -14.66 -10.90 -9.07
N TYR A 56 -13.87 -11.48 -8.15
CA TYR A 56 -13.98 -12.88 -7.77
C TYR A 56 -14.75 -13.13 -6.47
N PHE A 57 -15.02 -12.08 -5.68
CA PHE A 57 -15.70 -12.17 -4.39
C PHE A 57 -16.76 -11.06 -4.25
N GLU A 58 -17.78 -11.31 -3.44
CA GLU A 58 -18.82 -10.32 -3.15
C GLU A 58 -18.24 -9.10 -2.43
N LEU A 59 -18.69 -7.91 -2.84
CA LEU A 59 -18.18 -6.64 -2.33
C LEU A 59 -18.30 -6.51 -0.80
N GLU A 60 -19.35 -7.04 -0.19
CA GLU A 60 -19.55 -7.00 1.27
C GLU A 60 -18.48 -7.82 2.00
N ILE A 61 -18.17 -9.01 1.50
CA ILE A 61 -17.10 -9.88 2.04
C ILE A 61 -15.74 -9.21 1.87
N VAL A 62 -15.48 -8.64 0.70
CA VAL A 62 -14.23 -7.93 0.38
C VAL A 62 -14.03 -6.75 1.31
N THR A 63 -15.05 -5.89 1.45
CA THR A 63 -14.99 -4.66 2.26
C THR A 63 -14.76 -5.00 3.73
N LYS A 64 -15.55 -5.93 4.28
CA LYS A 64 -15.41 -6.36 5.67
C LYS A 64 -14.00 -6.91 5.95
N ARG A 65 -13.49 -7.77 5.06
CA ARG A 65 -12.16 -8.36 5.24
C ARG A 65 -11.04 -7.33 5.08
N LEU A 66 -11.22 -6.34 4.19
CA LEU A 66 -10.27 -5.25 4.03
C LEU A 66 -10.18 -4.39 5.29
N GLU A 67 -11.31 -4.07 5.93
CA GLU A 67 -11.35 -3.31 7.19
C GLU A 67 -10.60 -4.02 8.31
N GLU A 68 -10.80 -5.34 8.45
CA GLU A 68 -10.07 -6.18 9.41
C GLU A 68 -8.56 -6.13 9.16
N LEU A 69 -8.13 -6.34 7.92
CA LEU A 69 -6.71 -6.35 7.55
C LEU A 69 -6.06 -4.97 7.66
N ALA A 70 -6.78 -3.91 7.31
CA ALA A 70 -6.30 -2.53 7.43
C ALA A 70 -6.08 -2.12 8.89
N THR A 71 -6.92 -2.63 9.81
CA THR A 71 -6.72 -2.43 11.25
C THR A 71 -5.41 -3.07 11.71
N VAL A 72 -5.16 -4.33 11.30
CA VAL A 72 -3.92 -5.04 11.62
C VAL A 72 -2.69 -4.34 11.00
N GLU A 73 -2.80 -3.87 9.75
CA GLU A 73 -1.71 -3.13 9.10
C GLU A 73 -1.35 -1.86 9.86
N SER A 74 -2.36 -1.10 10.30
CA SER A 74 -2.17 0.10 11.12
C SER A 74 -1.47 -0.21 12.46
N GLU A 75 -1.88 -1.31 13.12
CA GLU A 75 -1.24 -1.77 14.36
C GLU A 75 0.23 -2.16 14.14
N LEU A 76 0.57 -2.85 13.05
CA LEU A 76 1.95 -3.20 12.73
C LEU A 76 2.82 -1.95 12.54
N LEU A 77 2.26 -0.89 11.97
CA LEU A 77 2.97 0.39 11.80
C LEU A 77 3.11 1.20 13.08
N SER A 78 2.40 0.83 14.16
CA SER A 78 2.57 1.49 15.46
C SER A 78 3.83 1.02 16.21
N THR A 79 4.36 -0.15 15.85
CA THR A 79 5.58 -0.75 16.43
C THR A 79 6.59 -1.06 15.33
N LEU A 80 7.30 -0.02 14.89
CA LEU A 80 8.21 -0.12 13.76
C LEU A 80 9.54 -0.77 14.16
N TYR A 81 10.13 -1.50 13.20
CA TYR A 81 11.48 -2.04 13.34
C TYR A 81 12.51 -0.91 13.48
N PRO A 82 13.58 -1.05 14.30
CA PRO A 82 14.49 0.06 14.62
C PRO A 82 15.24 0.66 13.43
N GLU A 83 15.43 -0.12 12.37
CA GLU A 83 16.10 0.35 11.15
C GLU A 83 15.07 0.82 10.11
N PRO A 84 15.37 1.90 9.37
CA PRO A 84 14.46 2.40 8.35
C PRO A 84 14.28 1.35 7.24
N ARG A 85 13.03 1.13 6.86
CA ARG A 85 12.61 0.39 5.66
C ARG A 85 11.47 1.15 4.99
N ILE A 86 11.06 0.72 3.80
CA ILE A 86 9.85 1.27 3.20
C ILE A 86 8.63 0.98 4.09
N HIS A 87 8.61 -0.07 4.91
CA HIS A 87 7.49 -0.41 5.80
C HIS A 87 7.86 -0.43 7.30
N SER A 88 9.04 0.11 7.69
CA SER A 88 9.42 0.37 9.09
C SER A 88 10.04 1.74 9.30
#